data_AF-A0A550BSX4-F1
#
_entry.id   AF-A0A550BSX4-F1
#
_cell.length_a   1.000
_cell.length_b   1.000
_cell.length_c   1.000
_cell.angle_alpha   90.00
_cell.angle_beta   90.00
_cell.angle_gamma   90.00
#
_symmetry.space_group_name_H-M   'P 1'
#
loop_
_entity.id
_entity.type
_entity.pdbx_description
1 polymer ?
#
loop_
_entity_poly.entity_id
_entity_poly.type
_entity_poly.pdbx_seq_one_letter_code
_entity_poly.pdbx_strand_id
1 'polypeptide(L)'
;MPFEPEGFTDARIAHEYRTLCVLGELANGASTEQPVYTEINHQSALTKIIDLLDDNDSLAFFTLVSDPPSGALAYDSDLVSLIIISFNIVTTLSDAARFPHDRRLDLSLRSLWPHVVKWSALLHPARGRLIRAPGPRDVRRSVTAIVQLYLRIFQSPDVMYFKSFLHGNPDAVSQAFELWLRFPHYCSKSGQESTTTVHGAITLFVVLSNVLLGNDATVDDCALFADELLLTLGDLRTLYRAISRQTSLLAKLTTKSAIIRGLWSNHFTLLTRCLCLCLQRCPERPPIPKKVIVSTVSAAMLCVKIQAPADAASRALGLLTALCRTVSSNHPLARAIDAGVFDLLHDLGRPADMYDITDFAQQLSAGLFHPRVSRVLLRRHPNVPYVAPSPARVEPGHIPDWQDVALLWSMFLKPYIEAYDSRSAEMKTGWRYAMTCTNHHGPHNELVRVCPCAGAFYCSGSCRKMHRSKHREVCDADQGPWGLNGAITLDDAIFTCTIARGYISCQRGTIGAQIASLGCPLQEVHIIVLIDLYDVLPIPRHTLETCPKIATSYFVPSVVVVDVLLRIGAARARHHVPFVYNLKYFYRT
;
A
#
# COMPACT_ATOMS: atom_id res chain seq x y z
N MET A 1 -24.40 -21.26 -25.37
CA MET A 1 -25.23 -22.40 -25.80
C MET A 1 -26.50 -22.34 -24.97
N PRO A 2 -27.68 -22.34 -25.60
CA PRO A 2 -28.93 -22.55 -24.87
C PRO A 2 -28.83 -23.93 -24.20
N PHE A 3 -29.14 -24.00 -22.90
CA PHE A 3 -29.37 -25.28 -22.24
C PHE A 3 -30.63 -25.87 -22.87
N GLU A 4 -30.55 -27.12 -23.35
CA GLU A 4 -31.75 -27.82 -23.82
C GLU A 4 -32.72 -27.95 -22.62
N PRO A 5 -33.97 -27.49 -22.74
CA PRO A 5 -34.94 -27.45 -21.65
C PRO A 5 -35.37 -28.83 -21.13
N GLU A 6 -34.97 -29.92 -21.79
CA GLU A 6 -35.33 -31.30 -21.44
C GLU A 6 -34.63 -31.84 -20.19
N GLY A 7 -33.73 -31.07 -19.58
CA GLY A 7 -32.95 -31.49 -18.41
C GLY A 7 -33.58 -31.21 -17.03
N PHE A 8 -34.58 -30.33 -16.93
CA PHE A 8 -35.13 -29.91 -15.63
C PHE A 8 -36.14 -30.93 -15.08
N THR A 9 -35.87 -31.44 -13.88
CA THR A 9 -36.74 -32.45 -13.23
C THR A 9 -38.01 -31.86 -12.61
N ASP A 10 -37.98 -30.58 -12.22
CA ASP A 10 -39.12 -29.86 -11.63
C ASP A 10 -39.85 -29.03 -12.71
N ALA A 11 -41.15 -29.32 -12.90
CA ALA A 11 -42.00 -28.65 -13.88
C ALA A 11 -42.12 -27.14 -13.65
N ARG A 12 -42.05 -26.69 -12.39
CA ARG A 12 -42.07 -25.28 -12.01
C ARG A 12 -40.79 -24.58 -12.43
N ILE A 13 -39.63 -25.17 -12.13
CA ILE A 13 -38.31 -24.66 -12.55
C ILE A 13 -38.25 -24.59 -14.07
N ALA A 14 -38.75 -25.62 -14.77
CA ALA A 14 -38.81 -25.64 -16.23
C ALA A 14 -39.70 -24.53 -16.80
N HIS A 15 -40.82 -24.20 -16.12
CA HIS A 15 -41.69 -23.10 -16.54
C HIS A 15 -41.03 -21.74 -16.32
N GLU A 16 -40.47 -21.49 -15.13
CA GLU A 16 -39.73 -20.26 -14.83
C GLU A 16 -38.56 -20.07 -15.81
N TYR A 17 -37.81 -21.13 -16.12
CA TYR A 17 -36.75 -21.09 -17.12
C TYR A 17 -37.23 -20.63 -18.50
N ARG A 18 -38.37 -21.13 -18.99
CA ARG A 18 -38.96 -20.70 -20.27
C ARG A 18 -39.34 -19.22 -20.23
N THR A 19 -40.00 -18.76 -19.16
CA THR A 19 -40.35 -17.34 -18.98
C THR A 19 -39.12 -16.46 -18.97
N LEU A 20 -38.07 -16.89 -18.26
CA LEU A 20 -36.77 -16.22 -18.22
C LEU A 20 -36.08 -16.17 -19.60
N CYS A 21 -36.18 -17.22 -20.42
CA CYS A 21 -35.67 -17.18 -21.79
C CYS A 21 -36.37 -16.12 -22.64
N VAL A 22 -37.71 -16.05 -22.58
CA VAL A 22 -38.50 -15.02 -23.28
C VAL A 22 -38.12 -13.62 -22.82
N LEU A 23 -37.99 -13.41 -21.50
CA LEU A 23 -37.51 -12.14 -20.94
C LEU A 23 -36.11 -11.78 -21.44
N GLY A 24 -35.21 -12.75 -21.51
CA GLY A 24 -33.84 -12.55 -22.01
C GLY A 24 -33.80 -12.11 -23.47
N GLU A 25 -34.63 -12.71 -24.34
CA GLU A 25 -34.75 -12.31 -25.75
C GLU A 25 -35.28 -10.88 -25.90
N LEU A 26 -36.37 -10.56 -25.20
CA LEU A 26 -36.95 -9.22 -25.21
C LEU A 26 -35.97 -8.18 -24.67
N ALA A 27 -35.27 -8.48 -23.57
CA ALA A 27 -34.28 -7.60 -22.96
C ALA A 27 -33.09 -7.33 -23.87
N ASN A 28 -32.61 -8.35 -24.60
CA ASN A 28 -31.50 -8.17 -25.55
C ASN A 28 -31.87 -7.21 -26.68
N GLY A 29 -33.04 -7.35 -27.30
CA GLY A 29 -33.47 -6.39 -28.33
C GLY A 29 -33.72 -5.01 -27.74
N ALA A 30 -34.29 -4.91 -26.54
CA ALA A 30 -34.46 -3.63 -25.85
C ALA A 30 -33.10 -2.94 -25.59
N SER A 31 -32.08 -3.68 -25.14
CA SER A 31 -30.76 -3.14 -24.79
C SER A 31 -29.95 -2.58 -25.97
N THR A 32 -30.32 -2.95 -27.21
CA THR A 32 -29.61 -2.55 -28.44
C THR A 32 -30.36 -1.52 -29.27
N GLU A 33 -31.55 -1.10 -28.83
CA GLU A 33 -32.52 -0.31 -29.62
C GLU A 33 -32.87 -0.95 -30.99
N GLN A 34 -32.54 -2.22 -31.18
CA GLN A 34 -32.88 -2.96 -32.39
C GLN A 34 -34.23 -3.67 -32.21
N PRO A 35 -35.06 -3.76 -33.27
CA PRO A 35 -36.28 -4.55 -33.21
C PRO A 35 -35.93 -6.01 -32.87
N VAL A 36 -36.60 -6.57 -31.86
CA VAL A 36 -36.37 -7.96 -31.40
C VAL A 36 -36.77 -8.94 -32.50
N TYR A 37 -37.88 -8.64 -33.16
CA TYR A 37 -38.46 -9.36 -34.29
C TYR A 37 -39.03 -8.34 -35.28
N THR A 38 -39.29 -8.73 -36.54
CA THR A 38 -39.89 -7.85 -37.57
C THR A 38 -41.20 -7.19 -37.11
N GLU A 39 -41.88 -7.77 -36.12
CA GLU A 39 -43.18 -7.34 -35.61
C GLU A 39 -43.13 -6.68 -34.22
N ILE A 40 -42.03 -6.79 -33.48
CA ILE A 40 -41.92 -6.25 -32.11
C ILE A 40 -40.94 -5.08 -32.08
N ASN A 41 -41.50 -3.87 -32.05
CA ASN A 41 -40.73 -2.67 -31.81
C ASN A 41 -40.30 -2.56 -30.34
N HIS A 42 -39.33 -1.68 -30.07
CA HIS A 42 -38.75 -1.48 -28.73
C HIS A 42 -39.81 -1.20 -27.65
N GLN A 43 -40.78 -0.33 -27.94
CA GLN A 43 -41.87 0.00 -27.00
C GLN A 43 -42.72 -1.23 -26.65
N SER A 44 -43.07 -2.05 -27.66
CA SER A 44 -43.84 -3.27 -27.45
C SER A 44 -43.05 -4.32 -26.66
N ALA A 45 -41.73 -4.43 -26.89
CA ALA A 45 -40.87 -5.29 -26.10
C ALA A 45 -40.85 -4.86 -24.63
N LEU A 46 -40.71 -3.56 -24.35
CA LEU A 46 -40.72 -3.02 -22.99
C LEU A 46 -42.06 -3.21 -22.29
N THR A 47 -43.18 -2.97 -22.97
CA THR A 47 -44.49 -3.25 -22.40
C THR A 47 -44.63 -4.72 -22.03
N LYS A 48 -44.23 -5.64 -22.91
CA LYS A 48 -44.24 -7.08 -22.62
C LYS A 48 -43.32 -7.46 -21.46
N ILE A 49 -42.13 -6.84 -21.36
CA ILE A 49 -41.23 -7.06 -20.23
C ILE A 49 -41.90 -6.62 -18.93
N ILE A 50 -42.46 -5.42 -18.89
CA ILE A 50 -43.12 -4.87 -17.70
C ILE A 50 -44.33 -5.74 -17.32
N ASP A 51 -45.15 -6.13 -18.30
CA ASP A 51 -46.31 -7.00 -18.05
C ASP A 51 -45.86 -8.35 -17.45
N LEU A 52 -44.78 -8.95 -17.96
CA LEU A 52 -44.23 -10.20 -17.42
C LEU A 52 -43.60 -10.05 -16.02
N LEU A 53 -43.17 -8.85 -15.63
CA LEU A 53 -42.61 -8.57 -14.32
C LEU A 53 -43.69 -8.19 -13.29
N ASP A 54 -44.74 -7.49 -13.73
CA ASP A 54 -45.84 -6.99 -12.89
C ASP A 54 -46.98 -8.02 -12.75
N ASP A 55 -47.05 -9.02 -13.64
CA ASP A 55 -48.05 -10.09 -13.57
C ASP A 55 -47.79 -10.99 -12.35
N ASN A 56 -48.73 -10.98 -11.39
CA ASN A 56 -48.67 -11.80 -10.18
C ASN A 56 -48.71 -13.31 -10.48
N ASP A 57 -49.26 -13.70 -11.64
CA ASP A 57 -49.31 -15.10 -12.08
C ASP A 57 -48.04 -15.49 -12.87
N SER A 58 -47.20 -14.52 -13.25
CA SER A 58 -45.91 -14.78 -13.89
C SER A 58 -44.94 -15.40 -12.90
N LEU A 59 -44.37 -16.55 -13.28
CA LEU A 59 -43.28 -17.19 -12.53
C LEU A 59 -41.92 -16.52 -12.74
N ALA A 60 -41.85 -15.36 -13.40
CA ALA A 60 -40.59 -14.65 -13.63
C ALA A 60 -39.89 -14.33 -12.30
N PHE A 61 -38.64 -14.78 -12.17
CA PHE A 61 -37.81 -14.60 -10.97
C PHE A 61 -38.42 -15.16 -9.68
N PHE A 62 -39.43 -16.03 -9.74
CA PHE A 62 -40.05 -16.63 -8.55
C PHE A 62 -39.00 -17.26 -7.63
N THR A 63 -38.07 -18.03 -8.20
CA THR A 63 -37.02 -18.70 -7.44
C THR A 63 -36.01 -17.70 -6.87
N LEU A 64 -35.72 -16.61 -7.59
CA LEU A 64 -34.84 -15.55 -7.10
C LEU A 64 -35.47 -14.77 -5.94
N VAL A 65 -36.76 -14.45 -6.02
CA VAL A 65 -37.49 -13.72 -4.96
C VAL A 65 -37.66 -14.57 -3.70
N SER A 66 -37.75 -15.90 -3.87
CA SER A 66 -37.78 -16.84 -2.76
C SER A 66 -36.51 -16.72 -1.88
N ASP A 67 -36.67 -16.84 -0.57
CA ASP A 67 -35.51 -16.83 0.33
C ASP A 67 -34.64 -18.08 0.09
N PRO A 68 -33.31 -17.91 -0.02
CA PRO A 68 -32.41 -19.06 -0.11
C PRO A 68 -32.50 -19.89 1.18
N PRO A 69 -32.31 -21.21 1.10
CA PRO A 69 -32.35 -22.09 2.26
C PRO A 69 -31.37 -21.65 3.34
N SER A 70 -31.80 -21.71 4.60
CA SER A 70 -30.96 -21.36 5.75
C SER A 70 -29.84 -22.40 5.92
N GLY A 71 -28.60 -21.98 5.67
CA GLY A 71 -27.40 -22.80 5.87
C GLY A 71 -26.78 -23.30 4.57
N ALA A 72 -26.29 -24.55 4.60
CA ALA A 72 -25.58 -25.14 3.49
C ALA A 72 -26.53 -25.96 2.61
N LEU A 73 -26.51 -25.72 1.30
CA LEU A 73 -27.37 -26.35 0.31
C LEU A 73 -26.63 -27.49 -0.39
N ALA A 74 -27.21 -28.69 -0.44
CA ALA A 74 -26.73 -29.75 -1.32
C ALA A 74 -26.80 -29.25 -2.77
N TYR A 75 -25.69 -29.33 -3.50
CA TYR A 75 -25.62 -28.81 -4.86
C TYR A 75 -26.71 -29.42 -5.75
N ASP A 76 -27.72 -28.61 -6.06
CA ASP A 76 -28.78 -28.87 -7.02
C ASP A 76 -28.44 -28.09 -8.30
N SER A 77 -28.06 -28.82 -9.35
CA SER A 77 -27.61 -28.23 -10.61
C SER A 77 -28.69 -27.40 -11.29
N ASP A 78 -29.95 -27.79 -11.13
CA ASP A 78 -31.09 -27.18 -11.81
C ASP A 78 -31.40 -25.84 -11.16
N LEU A 79 -31.53 -25.83 -9.83
CA LEU A 79 -31.74 -24.61 -9.04
C LEU A 79 -30.60 -23.61 -9.20
N VAL A 80 -29.35 -24.07 -9.09
CA VAL A 80 -28.18 -23.19 -9.25
C VAL A 80 -28.11 -22.62 -10.66
N SER A 81 -28.39 -23.43 -11.69
CA SER A 81 -28.41 -22.96 -13.08
C SER A 81 -29.50 -21.92 -13.28
N LEU A 82 -30.70 -22.15 -12.75
CA LEU A 82 -31.81 -21.21 -12.84
C LEU A 82 -31.46 -19.86 -12.21
N ILE A 83 -30.88 -19.83 -11.00
CA ILE A 83 -30.44 -18.59 -10.36
C ILE A 83 -29.37 -17.86 -11.18
N ILE A 84 -28.40 -18.59 -11.75
CA ILE A 84 -27.38 -17.98 -12.63
C ILE A 84 -28.02 -17.38 -13.88
N ILE A 85 -29.03 -18.04 -14.45
CA ILE A 85 -29.78 -17.53 -15.60
C ILE A 85 -30.54 -16.27 -15.19
N SER A 86 -31.22 -16.27 -14.04
CA SER A 86 -31.87 -15.10 -13.47
C SER A 86 -30.90 -13.93 -13.32
N PHE A 87 -29.69 -14.15 -12.79
CA PHE A 87 -28.66 -13.11 -12.68
C PHE A 87 -28.27 -12.50 -14.03
N ASN A 88 -28.11 -13.31 -15.07
CA ASN A 88 -27.79 -12.83 -16.41
C ASN A 88 -28.94 -12.03 -17.02
N ILE A 89 -30.19 -12.42 -16.79
CA ILE A 89 -31.35 -11.71 -17.31
C ILE A 89 -31.56 -10.40 -16.56
N VAL A 90 -31.43 -10.37 -15.23
CA VAL A 90 -31.43 -9.12 -14.46
C VAL A 90 -30.34 -8.17 -14.97
N THR A 91 -29.15 -8.70 -15.27
CA THR A 91 -28.05 -7.90 -15.86
C THR A 91 -28.46 -7.28 -17.20
N THR A 92 -29.09 -8.06 -18.09
CA THR A 92 -29.53 -7.62 -19.42
C THR A 92 -30.68 -6.61 -19.33
N LEU A 93 -31.66 -6.85 -18.45
CA LEU A 93 -32.75 -5.92 -18.16
C LEU A 93 -32.20 -4.62 -17.54
N SER A 94 -31.18 -4.69 -16.69
CA SER A 94 -30.54 -3.50 -16.13
C SER A 94 -29.83 -2.66 -17.20
N ASP A 95 -29.34 -3.28 -18.28
CA ASP A 95 -28.79 -2.57 -19.42
C ASP A 95 -29.89 -1.87 -20.24
N ALA A 96 -31.02 -2.53 -20.47
CA ALA A 96 -32.19 -1.91 -21.09
C ALA A 96 -32.73 -0.74 -20.25
N ALA A 97 -32.79 -0.88 -18.92
CA ALA A 97 -33.28 0.17 -18.02
C ALA A 97 -32.43 1.46 -18.01
N ARG A 98 -31.25 1.49 -18.66
CA ARG A 98 -30.41 2.69 -18.78
C ARG A 98 -30.99 3.74 -19.71
N PHE A 99 -31.90 3.36 -20.61
CA PHE A 99 -32.53 4.32 -21.49
C PHE A 99 -33.46 5.24 -20.68
N PRO A 100 -33.43 6.58 -20.88
CA PRO A 100 -34.19 7.52 -20.06
C PRO A 100 -35.71 7.27 -20.02
N HIS A 101 -36.25 6.61 -21.06
CA HIS A 101 -37.67 6.31 -21.19
C HIS A 101 -38.11 5.06 -20.39
N ASP A 102 -37.16 4.28 -19.85
CA ASP A 102 -37.40 2.96 -19.25
C ASP A 102 -37.34 2.96 -17.72
N ARG A 103 -37.56 4.13 -17.10
CA ARG A 103 -37.46 4.29 -15.63
C ARG A 103 -38.37 3.36 -14.83
N ARG A 104 -39.49 2.91 -15.38
CA ARG A 104 -40.39 1.95 -14.72
C ARG A 104 -39.74 0.58 -14.57
N LEU A 105 -38.91 0.18 -15.52
CA LEU A 105 -38.14 -1.07 -15.45
C LEU A 105 -37.12 -1.00 -14.31
N ASP A 106 -36.44 0.13 -14.15
CA ASP A 106 -35.45 0.35 -13.07
C ASP A 106 -36.07 0.16 -11.67
N LEU A 107 -37.26 0.71 -11.41
CA LEU A 107 -37.96 0.51 -10.13
C LEU A 107 -38.25 -0.97 -9.84
N SER A 108 -38.69 -1.70 -10.85
CA SER A 108 -38.99 -3.14 -10.73
C SER A 108 -37.72 -3.94 -10.44
N LEU A 109 -36.61 -3.63 -11.13
CA LEU A 109 -35.32 -4.28 -10.92
C LEU A 109 -34.72 -3.97 -9.55
N ARG A 110 -34.88 -2.76 -9.03
CA ARG A 110 -34.42 -2.37 -7.69
C ARG A 110 -35.05 -3.23 -6.59
N SER A 111 -36.31 -3.65 -6.76
CA SER A 111 -36.96 -4.57 -5.82
C SER A 111 -36.28 -5.94 -5.73
N LEU A 112 -35.59 -6.38 -6.79
CA LEU A 112 -34.89 -7.66 -6.84
C LEU A 112 -33.51 -7.62 -6.16
N TRP A 113 -32.93 -6.43 -5.92
CA TRP A 113 -31.54 -6.32 -5.44
C TRP A 113 -31.29 -6.99 -4.08
N PRO A 114 -32.15 -6.86 -3.06
CA PRO A 114 -31.94 -7.56 -1.79
C PRO A 114 -31.94 -9.09 -1.96
N HIS A 115 -32.80 -9.61 -2.85
CA HIS A 115 -32.87 -11.04 -3.16
C HIS A 115 -31.63 -11.53 -3.91
N VAL A 116 -31.13 -10.72 -4.84
CA VAL A 116 -29.85 -10.94 -5.51
C VAL A 116 -28.71 -11.05 -4.50
N VAL A 117 -28.64 -10.18 -3.49
CA VAL A 117 -27.60 -10.23 -2.46
C VAL A 117 -27.69 -11.52 -1.65
N LYS A 118 -28.89 -11.93 -1.24
CA LYS A 118 -29.13 -13.19 -0.50
C LYS A 118 -28.71 -14.43 -1.29
N TRP A 119 -29.12 -14.52 -2.56
CA TRP A 119 -28.73 -15.65 -3.42
C TRP A 119 -27.24 -15.62 -3.79
N SER A 120 -26.68 -14.43 -4.00
CA SER A 120 -25.24 -14.28 -4.22
C SER A 120 -24.44 -14.76 -3.02
N ALA A 121 -24.89 -14.49 -1.79
CA ALA A 121 -24.26 -15.00 -0.56
C ALA A 121 -24.22 -16.53 -0.50
N LEU A 122 -25.30 -17.20 -0.92
CA LEU A 122 -25.37 -18.66 -0.98
C LEU A 122 -24.43 -19.23 -2.03
N LEU A 123 -24.41 -18.62 -3.22
CA LEU A 123 -23.57 -19.04 -4.35
C LEU A 123 -22.12 -18.58 -4.24
N HIS A 124 -21.80 -17.72 -3.26
CA HIS A 124 -20.48 -17.11 -3.12
C HIS A 124 -19.43 -18.17 -2.74
N PRO A 125 -18.39 -18.43 -3.56
CA PRO A 125 -17.46 -19.53 -3.30
C PRO A 125 -16.63 -19.33 -2.04
N ALA A 126 -16.43 -18.08 -1.58
CA ALA A 126 -15.69 -17.81 -0.35
C ALA A 126 -16.41 -18.28 0.91
N ARG A 127 -17.73 -18.40 0.84
CA ARG A 127 -18.61 -18.69 1.98
C ARG A 127 -18.88 -20.19 2.15
N GLY A 128 -18.57 -21.00 1.15
CA GLY A 128 -18.61 -22.46 1.25
C GLY A 128 -19.99 -23.04 1.58
N ARG A 129 -21.07 -22.34 1.23
CA ARG A 129 -22.44 -22.76 1.56
C ARG A 129 -23.00 -23.82 0.60
N LEU A 130 -22.33 -24.14 -0.51
CA LEU A 130 -22.73 -25.24 -1.39
C LEU A 130 -22.00 -26.54 -0.97
N ILE A 131 -22.76 -27.54 -0.53
CA ILE A 131 -22.28 -28.87 -0.15
C ILE A 131 -22.05 -29.67 -1.44
N ARG A 132 -20.83 -30.19 -1.60
CA ARG A 132 -20.22 -30.71 -2.86
C ARG A 132 -19.81 -29.57 -3.77
N ALA A 133 -18.49 -29.31 -3.78
CA ALA A 133 -17.92 -28.24 -4.57
C ALA A 133 -18.28 -28.46 -6.05
N PRO A 134 -18.86 -27.45 -6.72
CA PRO A 134 -19.06 -27.50 -8.16
C PRO A 134 -17.72 -27.72 -8.85
N GLY A 135 -17.74 -28.25 -10.07
CA GLY A 135 -16.53 -28.32 -10.88
C GLY A 135 -15.90 -26.93 -11.01
N PRO A 136 -14.58 -26.81 -11.24
CA PRO A 136 -13.91 -25.50 -11.38
C PRO A 136 -14.53 -24.58 -12.46
N ARG A 137 -15.24 -25.17 -13.43
CA ARG A 137 -15.97 -24.44 -14.47
C ARG A 137 -17.23 -23.76 -13.93
N ASP A 138 -18.00 -24.45 -13.09
CA ASP A 138 -19.27 -23.94 -12.56
C ASP A 138 -19.02 -22.81 -11.56
N VAL A 139 -18.01 -22.96 -10.70
CA VAL A 139 -17.57 -21.89 -9.77
C VAL A 139 -17.25 -20.59 -10.53
N ARG A 140 -16.56 -20.68 -11.67
CA ARG A 140 -16.22 -19.51 -12.50
C ARG A 140 -17.44 -18.85 -13.11
N ARG A 141 -18.39 -19.65 -13.58
CA ARG A 141 -19.64 -19.17 -14.16
C ARG A 141 -20.44 -18.41 -13.11
N SER A 142 -20.59 -18.98 -11.90
CA SER A 142 -21.27 -18.32 -10.78
C SER A 142 -20.58 -17.01 -10.39
N VAL A 143 -19.26 -17.00 -10.22
CA VAL A 143 -18.52 -15.78 -9.87
C VAL A 143 -18.66 -14.71 -10.94
N THR A 144 -18.60 -15.08 -12.22
CA THR A 144 -18.75 -14.13 -13.32
C THR A 144 -20.15 -13.54 -13.35
N ALA A 145 -21.19 -14.36 -13.15
CA ALA A 145 -22.57 -13.89 -13.07
C ALA A 145 -22.78 -12.92 -11.89
N ILE A 146 -22.29 -13.26 -10.70
CA ILE A 146 -22.37 -12.39 -9.51
C ILE A 146 -21.65 -11.06 -9.78
N VAL A 147 -20.43 -11.12 -10.33
CA VAL A 147 -19.64 -9.91 -10.62
C VAL A 147 -20.34 -9.00 -11.62
N GLN A 148 -20.87 -9.56 -12.72
CA GLN A 148 -21.59 -8.77 -13.74
C GLN A 148 -22.86 -8.14 -13.16
N LEU A 149 -23.61 -8.90 -12.38
CA LEU A 149 -24.83 -8.42 -11.75
C LEU A 149 -24.55 -7.29 -10.76
N TYR A 150 -23.56 -7.45 -9.88
CA TYR A 150 -23.16 -6.39 -8.96
C TYR A 150 -22.65 -5.15 -9.69
N LEU A 151 -21.98 -5.30 -10.84
CA LEU A 151 -21.53 -4.15 -11.62
C LEU A 151 -22.73 -3.33 -12.09
N ARG A 152 -23.82 -3.99 -12.50
CA ARG A 152 -25.04 -3.28 -12.92
C ARG A 152 -25.72 -2.57 -11.76
N ILE A 153 -25.83 -3.24 -10.60
CA ILE A 153 -26.38 -2.63 -9.39
C ILE A 153 -25.54 -1.42 -8.96
N PHE A 154 -24.21 -1.56 -8.94
CA PHE A 154 -23.30 -0.54 -8.40
C PHE A 154 -23.09 0.63 -9.36
N GLN A 155 -23.36 0.44 -10.65
CA GLN A 155 -23.36 1.50 -11.67
C GLN A 155 -24.72 2.20 -11.81
N SER A 156 -25.63 2.03 -10.84
CA SER A 156 -26.88 2.76 -10.82
C SER A 156 -26.62 4.29 -10.87
N PRO A 157 -27.34 5.04 -11.73
CA PRO A 157 -27.17 6.49 -11.81
C PRO A 157 -27.68 7.22 -10.56
N ASP A 158 -28.56 6.57 -9.77
CA ASP A 158 -29.11 7.11 -8.54
C ASP A 158 -28.21 6.76 -7.34
N VAL A 159 -27.18 7.57 -7.15
CA VAL A 159 -26.19 7.38 -6.07
C VAL A 159 -26.83 7.40 -4.69
N MET A 160 -27.88 8.21 -4.48
CA MET A 160 -28.55 8.31 -3.17
C MET A 160 -29.28 7.02 -2.84
N TYR A 161 -30.08 6.49 -3.78
CA TYR A 161 -30.73 5.20 -3.60
C TYR A 161 -29.70 4.07 -3.43
N PHE A 162 -28.62 4.10 -4.22
CA PHE A 162 -27.56 3.10 -4.13
C PHE A 162 -26.89 3.10 -2.75
N LYS A 163 -26.57 4.27 -2.19
CA LYS A 163 -26.04 4.39 -0.82
C LYS A 163 -27.03 3.81 0.21
N SER A 164 -28.30 4.22 0.16
CA SER A 164 -29.34 3.68 1.06
C SER A 164 -29.46 2.15 0.94
N PHE A 165 -29.35 1.60 -0.27
CA PHE A 165 -29.35 0.17 -0.50
C PHE A 165 -28.14 -0.53 0.16
N LEU A 166 -26.93 0.01 0.01
CA LEU A 166 -25.72 -0.55 0.63
C LEU A 166 -25.81 -0.54 2.17
N HIS A 167 -26.31 0.55 2.76
CA HIS A 167 -26.53 0.64 4.20
C HIS A 167 -27.60 -0.35 4.69
N GLY A 168 -28.66 -0.56 3.91
CA GLY A 168 -29.68 -1.58 4.21
C GLY A 168 -29.22 -3.03 3.97
N ASN A 169 -28.16 -3.22 3.17
CA ASN A 169 -27.65 -4.53 2.77
C ASN A 169 -26.11 -4.56 2.83
N PRO A 170 -25.49 -4.42 4.01
CA PRO A 170 -24.03 -4.38 4.16
C PRO A 170 -23.34 -5.64 3.62
N ASP A 171 -24.05 -6.77 3.61
CA ASP A 171 -23.57 -8.03 3.04
C ASP A 171 -23.17 -7.92 1.56
N ALA A 172 -23.77 -7.01 0.79
CA ALA A 172 -23.36 -6.74 -0.60
C ALA A 172 -21.92 -6.19 -0.67
N VAL A 173 -21.55 -5.32 0.28
CA VAL A 173 -20.20 -4.75 0.40
C VAL A 173 -19.21 -5.83 0.80
N SER A 174 -19.54 -6.63 1.82
CA SER A 174 -18.77 -7.80 2.25
C SER A 174 -18.51 -8.78 1.11
N GLN A 175 -19.55 -9.17 0.36
CA GLN A 175 -19.40 -10.08 -0.78
C GLN A 175 -18.52 -9.48 -1.88
N ALA A 176 -18.65 -8.19 -2.20
CA ALA A 176 -17.78 -7.54 -3.17
C ALA A 176 -16.31 -7.54 -2.72
N PHE A 177 -16.04 -7.37 -1.42
CA PHE A 177 -14.69 -7.49 -0.86
C PHE A 177 -14.17 -8.92 -0.94
N GLU A 178 -14.98 -9.91 -0.63
CA GLU A 178 -14.60 -11.32 -0.76
C GLU A 178 -14.28 -11.69 -2.21
N LEU A 179 -15.08 -11.22 -3.19
CA LEU A 179 -14.82 -11.37 -4.62
C LEU A 179 -13.47 -10.77 -5.01
N TRP A 180 -13.22 -9.52 -4.61
CA TRP A 180 -11.98 -8.82 -4.89
C TRP A 180 -10.77 -9.51 -4.24
N LEU A 181 -10.82 -9.81 -2.93
CA LEU A 181 -9.70 -10.44 -2.21
C LEU A 181 -9.33 -11.81 -2.79
N ARG A 182 -10.33 -12.56 -3.26
CA ARG A 182 -10.16 -13.97 -3.64
C ARG A 182 -10.24 -14.22 -5.15
N PHE A 183 -10.41 -13.20 -6.01
CA PHE A 183 -10.44 -13.40 -7.47
C PHE A 183 -9.28 -14.25 -8.02
N PRO A 184 -8.05 -14.23 -7.46
CA PRO A 184 -6.99 -15.11 -7.94
C PRO A 184 -7.25 -16.61 -7.80
N HIS A 185 -8.16 -17.01 -6.91
CA HIS A 185 -8.58 -18.41 -6.74
C HIS A 185 -9.68 -18.80 -7.72
N TYR A 186 -10.49 -17.84 -8.18
CA TYR A 186 -11.59 -18.10 -9.10
C TYR A 186 -11.10 -18.12 -10.56
N CYS A 187 -10.07 -17.34 -10.87
CA CYS A 187 -9.60 -17.15 -12.24
C CYS A 187 -8.63 -18.25 -12.70
N SER A 188 -8.81 -18.72 -13.94
CA SER A 188 -7.83 -19.58 -14.61
C SER A 188 -6.60 -18.77 -15.04
N LYS A 189 -5.47 -19.44 -15.29
CA LYS A 189 -4.25 -18.77 -15.77
C LYS A 189 -4.33 -18.29 -17.24
N SER A 190 -5.39 -18.59 -18.00
CA SER A 190 -5.36 -18.41 -19.47
C SER A 190 -6.69 -18.20 -20.20
N GLY A 191 -7.81 -17.88 -19.54
CA GLY A 191 -9.10 -17.69 -20.23
C GLY A 191 -9.52 -16.22 -20.42
N GLN A 192 -10.24 -15.92 -21.51
CA GLN A 192 -10.91 -14.62 -21.72
C GLN A 192 -11.94 -14.33 -20.61
N GLU A 193 -12.69 -15.34 -20.16
CA GLU A 193 -13.60 -15.22 -19.02
C GLU A 193 -12.88 -14.69 -17.77
N SER A 194 -11.65 -15.16 -17.51
CA SER A 194 -10.87 -14.71 -16.36
C SER A 194 -10.52 -13.22 -16.44
N THR A 195 -10.26 -12.69 -17.63
CA THR A 195 -10.06 -11.24 -17.84
C THR A 195 -11.30 -10.45 -17.45
N THR A 196 -12.48 -10.89 -17.90
CA THR A 196 -13.76 -10.23 -17.60
C THR A 196 -14.08 -10.27 -16.10
N THR A 197 -13.89 -11.42 -15.45
CA THR A 197 -14.11 -11.56 -14.01
C THR A 197 -13.16 -10.68 -13.19
N VAL A 198 -11.85 -10.67 -13.54
CA VAL A 198 -10.85 -9.83 -12.85
C VAL A 198 -11.16 -8.35 -13.05
N HIS A 199 -11.47 -7.94 -14.27
CA HIS A 199 -11.87 -6.58 -14.57
C HIS A 199 -13.08 -6.18 -13.72
N GLY A 200 -14.13 -6.99 -13.72
CA GLY A 200 -15.32 -6.67 -12.96
C GLY A 200 -15.09 -6.63 -11.46
N ALA A 201 -14.32 -7.57 -10.89
CA ALA A 201 -14.01 -7.57 -9.46
C ALA A 201 -13.23 -6.31 -9.02
N ILE A 202 -12.28 -5.84 -9.84
CA ILE A 202 -11.55 -4.59 -9.56
C ILE A 202 -12.49 -3.39 -9.72
N THR A 203 -13.28 -3.33 -10.79
CA THR A 203 -14.21 -2.24 -11.05
C THR A 203 -15.28 -2.12 -9.98
N LEU A 204 -15.83 -3.23 -9.48
CA LEU A 204 -16.73 -3.24 -8.32
C LEU A 204 -16.11 -2.54 -7.12
N PHE A 205 -14.86 -2.90 -6.82
CA PHE A 205 -14.14 -2.34 -5.69
C PHE A 205 -13.80 -0.86 -5.88
N VAL A 206 -13.51 -0.42 -7.11
CA VAL A 206 -13.37 1.00 -7.46
C VAL A 206 -14.66 1.77 -7.22
N VAL A 207 -15.80 1.25 -7.70
CA VAL A 207 -17.10 1.90 -7.53
C VAL A 207 -17.45 2.02 -6.06
N LEU A 208 -17.31 0.95 -5.28
CA LEU A 208 -17.51 1.00 -3.83
C LEU A 208 -16.59 2.02 -3.15
N SER A 209 -15.29 2.02 -3.50
CA SER A 209 -14.36 2.99 -2.93
C SER A 209 -14.73 4.43 -3.29
N ASN A 210 -15.22 4.70 -4.49
CA ASN A 210 -15.59 6.06 -4.90
C ASN A 210 -16.90 6.51 -4.24
N VAL A 211 -17.86 5.61 -4.06
CA VAL A 211 -19.16 5.93 -3.43
C VAL A 211 -19.03 6.08 -1.92
N LEU A 212 -18.26 5.20 -1.27
CA LEU A 212 -18.17 5.12 0.19
C LEU A 212 -16.95 5.84 0.80
N LEU A 213 -15.92 6.18 0.00
CA LEU A 213 -14.74 6.94 0.44
C LEU A 213 -14.45 8.16 -0.45
N GLY A 214 -15.37 8.51 -1.35
CA GLY A 214 -15.24 9.70 -2.19
C GLY A 214 -15.39 11.00 -1.40
N ASN A 215 -15.21 12.13 -2.07
CA ASN A 215 -15.32 13.45 -1.45
C ASN A 215 -16.71 13.72 -0.83
N ASP A 216 -17.75 13.11 -1.41
CA ASP A 216 -19.15 13.22 -0.95
C ASP A 216 -19.56 12.07 -0.01
N ALA A 217 -18.59 11.30 0.51
CA ALA A 217 -18.86 10.23 1.48
C ALA A 217 -19.11 10.80 2.88
N THR A 218 -20.16 10.31 3.53
CA THR A 218 -20.45 10.62 4.94
C THR A 218 -19.55 9.81 5.87
N VAL A 219 -19.57 10.13 7.17
CA VAL A 219 -18.86 9.35 8.19
C VAL A 219 -19.40 7.92 8.25
N ASP A 220 -20.72 7.74 8.12
CA ASP A 220 -21.36 6.43 8.11
C ASP A 220 -20.98 5.62 6.86
N ASP A 221 -20.88 6.27 5.69
CA ASP A 221 -20.38 5.63 4.47
C ASP A 221 -18.95 5.09 4.65
N CYS A 222 -18.07 5.92 5.24
CA CYS A 222 -16.68 5.55 5.52
C CYS A 222 -16.60 4.41 6.56
N ALA A 223 -17.46 4.43 7.58
CA ALA A 223 -17.55 3.40 8.59
C ALA A 223 -18.00 2.06 7.99
N LEU A 224 -19.07 2.06 7.18
CA LEU A 224 -19.55 0.88 6.47
C LEU A 224 -18.42 0.23 5.64
N PHE A 225 -17.70 1.03 4.86
CA PHE A 225 -16.58 0.50 4.06
C PHE A 225 -15.47 -0.10 4.93
N ALA A 226 -15.06 0.61 5.99
CA ALA A 226 -13.97 0.17 6.85
C ALA A 226 -14.33 -1.09 7.66
N ASP A 227 -15.53 -1.13 8.22
CA ASP A 227 -15.99 -2.22 9.08
C ASP A 227 -16.17 -3.52 8.27
N GLU A 228 -16.81 -3.45 7.09
CA GLU A 228 -16.97 -4.60 6.20
C GLU A 228 -15.61 -5.09 5.64
N LEU A 229 -14.67 -4.18 5.39
CA LEU A 229 -13.32 -4.54 4.91
C LEU A 229 -12.55 -5.29 5.99
N LEU A 230 -12.59 -4.80 7.22
CA LEU A 230 -11.92 -5.43 8.36
C LEU A 230 -12.55 -6.78 8.71
N LEU A 231 -13.88 -6.87 8.68
CA LEU A 231 -14.62 -8.12 8.87
C LEU A 231 -14.18 -9.17 7.82
N THR A 232 -14.11 -8.77 6.56
CA THR A 232 -13.76 -9.68 5.46
C THR A 232 -12.28 -10.11 5.49
N LEU A 233 -11.38 -9.19 5.85
CA LEU A 233 -9.95 -9.47 5.92
C LEU A 233 -9.56 -10.35 7.10
N GLY A 234 -10.18 -10.11 8.26
CA GLY A 234 -9.82 -10.69 9.56
C GLY A 234 -8.48 -10.20 10.11
N ASP A 235 -7.42 -10.21 9.30
CA ASP A 235 -6.08 -9.77 9.68
C ASP A 235 -5.32 -9.03 8.55
N LEU A 236 -4.32 -8.23 8.91
CA LEU A 236 -3.48 -7.50 7.95
C LEU A 236 -2.60 -8.43 7.09
N ARG A 237 -2.29 -9.64 7.57
CA ARG A 237 -1.50 -10.62 6.80
C ARG A 237 -2.29 -11.12 5.59
N THR A 238 -3.61 -11.20 5.68
CA THR A 238 -4.52 -11.55 4.58
C THR A 238 -4.47 -10.49 3.49
N LEU A 239 -4.47 -9.20 3.86
CA LEU A 239 -4.26 -8.12 2.89
C LEU A 239 -2.89 -8.23 2.20
N TYR A 240 -1.81 -8.48 2.95
CA TYR A 240 -0.49 -8.70 2.36
C TYR A 240 -0.45 -9.90 1.40
N ARG A 241 -1.09 -11.02 1.75
CA ARG A 241 -1.23 -12.16 0.84
C ARG A 241 -2.00 -11.77 -0.42
N ALA A 242 -3.11 -11.04 -0.27
CA ALA A 242 -3.94 -10.56 -1.38
C ALA A 242 -3.13 -9.66 -2.33
N ILE A 243 -2.42 -8.64 -1.82
CA ILE A 243 -1.53 -7.77 -2.62
C ILE A 243 -0.61 -8.62 -3.49
N SER A 244 0.11 -9.58 -2.90
CA SER A 244 1.09 -10.36 -3.66
C SER A 244 0.44 -11.29 -4.70
N ARG A 245 -0.70 -11.92 -4.38
CA ARG A 245 -1.39 -12.88 -5.25
C ARG A 245 -2.09 -12.17 -6.42
N GLN A 246 -2.82 -11.10 -6.12
CA GLN A 246 -3.53 -10.31 -7.12
C GLN A 246 -2.56 -9.64 -8.08
N THR A 247 -1.52 -8.95 -7.58
CA THR A 247 -0.49 -8.31 -8.40
C THR A 247 0.22 -9.33 -9.31
N SER A 248 0.55 -10.51 -8.78
CA SER A 248 1.16 -11.58 -9.58
C SER A 248 0.23 -12.14 -10.66
N LEU A 249 -1.07 -12.22 -10.40
CA LEU A 249 -2.06 -12.67 -11.40
C LEU A 249 -2.26 -11.61 -12.48
N LEU A 250 -2.44 -10.34 -12.10
CA LEU A 250 -2.60 -9.24 -13.03
C LEU A 250 -1.40 -9.13 -13.98
N ALA A 251 -0.17 -9.25 -13.46
CA ALA A 251 1.04 -9.27 -14.28
C ALA A 251 1.00 -10.36 -15.36
N LYS A 252 0.48 -11.55 -15.04
CA LYS A 252 0.32 -12.65 -16.00
C LYS A 252 -0.75 -12.34 -17.05
N LEU A 253 -1.89 -11.80 -16.63
CA LEU A 253 -3.01 -11.49 -17.53
C LEU A 253 -2.74 -10.28 -18.44
N THR A 254 -1.95 -9.32 -17.97
CA THR A 254 -1.63 -8.09 -18.72
C THR A 254 -0.95 -8.38 -20.05
N THR A 255 -0.11 -9.42 -20.11
CA THR A 255 0.54 -9.85 -21.36
C THR A 255 -0.44 -10.34 -22.42
N LYS A 256 -1.69 -10.65 -22.04
CA LYS A 256 -2.71 -11.27 -22.89
C LYS A 256 -3.91 -10.36 -23.19
N SER A 257 -4.05 -9.22 -22.51
CA SER A 257 -5.24 -8.36 -22.64
C SER A 257 -4.95 -6.88 -22.42
N ALA A 258 -5.38 -6.05 -23.37
CA ALA A 258 -5.31 -4.59 -23.27
C ALA A 258 -6.22 -4.02 -22.17
N ILE A 259 -7.36 -4.66 -21.89
CA ILE A 259 -8.30 -4.23 -20.84
C ILE A 259 -7.59 -4.23 -19.48
N ILE A 260 -6.82 -5.29 -19.18
CA ILE A 260 -6.07 -5.40 -17.93
C ILE A 260 -4.99 -4.33 -17.80
N ARG A 261 -4.41 -3.88 -18.92
CA ARG A 261 -3.41 -2.80 -18.92
C ARG A 261 -3.99 -1.52 -18.30
N GLY A 262 -5.27 -1.22 -18.55
CA GLY A 262 -5.99 -0.08 -17.98
C GLY A 262 -6.25 -0.15 -16.48
N LEU A 263 -6.10 -1.32 -15.84
CA LEU A 263 -6.52 -1.53 -14.45
C LEU A 263 -5.43 -1.30 -13.41
N TRP A 264 -4.18 -1.14 -13.83
CA TRP A 264 -3.06 -1.07 -12.89
C TRP A 264 -3.12 0.13 -11.93
N SER A 265 -3.52 1.31 -12.41
CA SER A 265 -3.67 2.50 -11.56
C SER A 265 -4.74 2.28 -10.49
N ASN A 266 -5.91 1.77 -10.89
CA ASN A 266 -6.99 1.41 -9.97
C ASN A 266 -6.53 0.37 -8.95
N HIS A 267 -5.86 -0.69 -9.40
CA HIS A 267 -5.35 -1.76 -8.53
C HIS A 267 -4.42 -1.22 -7.43
N PHE A 268 -3.40 -0.46 -7.77
CA PHE A 268 -2.47 0.07 -6.77
C PHE A 268 -3.09 1.14 -5.87
N THR A 269 -3.99 1.98 -6.40
CA THR A 269 -4.72 2.98 -5.62
C THR A 269 -5.59 2.30 -4.56
N LEU A 270 -6.35 1.28 -4.96
CA LEU A 270 -7.21 0.51 -4.06
C LEU A 270 -6.42 -0.19 -2.96
N LEU A 271 -5.32 -0.87 -3.32
CA LEU A 271 -4.46 -1.52 -2.33
C LEU A 271 -3.86 -0.53 -1.33
N THR A 272 -3.50 0.67 -1.78
CA THR A 272 -2.98 1.73 -0.91
C THR A 272 -4.05 2.22 0.05
N ARG A 273 -5.28 2.48 -0.44
CA ARG A 273 -6.42 2.89 0.38
C ARG A 273 -6.76 1.83 1.45
N CYS A 274 -6.87 0.57 1.06
CA CYS A 274 -7.09 -0.54 2.01
C CYS A 274 -6.02 -0.59 3.08
N LEU A 275 -4.75 -0.51 2.68
CA LEU A 275 -3.64 -0.56 3.60
C LEU A 275 -3.72 0.58 4.62
N CYS A 276 -3.96 1.82 4.16
CA CYS A 276 -4.10 2.97 5.05
C CYS A 276 -5.26 2.82 6.04
N LEU A 277 -6.44 2.37 5.59
CA LEU A 277 -7.59 2.13 6.45
C LEU A 277 -7.32 1.03 7.49
N CYS A 278 -6.74 -0.09 7.08
CA CYS A 278 -6.41 -1.16 8.01
C CYS A 278 -5.37 -0.73 9.06
N LEU A 279 -4.37 0.09 8.69
CA LEU A 279 -3.35 0.55 9.64
C LEU A 279 -3.91 1.48 10.73
N GLN A 280 -4.98 2.23 10.44
CA GLN A 280 -5.63 3.08 11.43
C GLN A 280 -6.37 2.25 12.49
N ARG A 281 -6.86 1.06 12.13
CA ARG A 281 -7.72 0.23 12.98
C ARG A 281 -7.00 -1.01 13.55
N CYS A 282 -5.85 -1.40 13.00
CA CYS A 282 -5.07 -2.55 13.47
C CYS A 282 -3.85 -2.08 14.28
N PRO A 283 -3.83 -2.24 15.61
CA PRO A 283 -2.68 -1.85 16.43
C PRO A 283 -1.46 -2.73 16.16
N GLU A 284 -1.69 -4.02 15.91
CA GLU A 284 -0.64 -4.96 15.56
C GLU A 284 -0.22 -4.82 14.10
N ARG A 285 1.07 -4.54 13.89
CA ARG A 285 1.65 -4.36 12.56
C ARG A 285 2.57 -5.53 12.23
N PRO A 286 2.06 -6.60 11.61
CA PRO A 286 2.89 -7.73 11.22
C PRO A 286 4.00 -7.29 10.26
N PRO A 287 5.16 -7.96 10.29
CA PRO A 287 6.24 -7.66 9.36
C PRO A 287 5.79 -7.88 7.92
N ILE A 288 6.08 -6.93 7.03
CA ILE A 288 5.70 -7.02 5.62
C ILE A 288 6.44 -8.19 4.95
N PRO A 289 5.76 -9.13 4.30
CA PRO A 289 6.42 -10.23 3.59
C PRO A 289 7.26 -9.73 2.40
N LYS A 290 8.46 -10.30 2.20
CA LYS A 290 9.34 -9.95 1.05
C LYS A 290 8.60 -10.07 -0.30
N LYS A 291 7.74 -11.08 -0.43
CA LYS A 291 6.98 -11.33 -1.66
C LYS A 291 6.07 -10.16 -2.06
N VAL A 292 5.49 -9.44 -1.10
CA VAL A 292 4.65 -8.26 -1.36
C VAL A 292 5.48 -7.21 -2.08
N ILE A 293 6.60 -6.79 -1.47
CA ILE A 293 7.51 -5.79 -2.00
C ILE A 293 8.03 -6.19 -3.39
N VAL A 294 8.54 -7.41 -3.54
CA VAL A 294 9.09 -7.91 -4.81
C VAL A 294 8.02 -7.93 -5.90
N SER A 295 6.80 -8.40 -5.59
CA SER A 295 5.71 -8.45 -6.57
C SER A 295 5.25 -7.05 -7.01
N THR A 296 5.20 -6.09 -6.09
CA THR A 296 4.82 -4.70 -6.39
C THR A 296 5.87 -4.02 -7.27
N VAL A 297 7.16 -4.13 -6.92
CA VAL A 297 8.25 -3.57 -7.75
C VAL A 297 8.27 -4.21 -9.14
N SER A 298 8.15 -5.54 -9.23
CA SER A 298 8.14 -6.25 -10.52
C SER A 298 6.95 -5.83 -11.40
N ALA A 299 5.78 -5.65 -10.81
CA ALA A 299 4.59 -5.20 -11.54
C ALA A 299 4.69 -3.73 -11.97
N ALA A 300 5.28 -2.86 -11.15
CA ALA A 300 5.54 -1.47 -11.52
C ALA A 300 6.51 -1.38 -12.71
N MET A 301 7.62 -2.14 -12.68
CA MET A 301 8.55 -2.26 -13.81
C MET A 301 7.85 -2.77 -15.07
N LEU A 302 6.96 -3.75 -14.93
CA LEU A 302 6.13 -4.23 -16.03
C LEU A 302 5.23 -3.12 -16.59
N CYS A 303 4.60 -2.30 -15.74
CA CYS A 303 3.76 -1.19 -16.15
C CYS A 303 4.53 -0.17 -17.01
N VAL A 304 5.76 0.17 -16.60
CA VAL A 304 6.66 1.04 -17.39
C VAL A 304 6.95 0.38 -18.75
N LYS A 305 7.36 -0.89 -18.76
CA LYS A 305 7.73 -1.63 -19.98
C LYS A 305 6.59 -1.72 -21.01
N ILE A 306 5.36 -1.95 -20.56
CA ILE A 306 4.21 -2.12 -21.47
C ILE A 306 3.50 -0.81 -21.78
N GLN A 307 4.00 0.32 -21.26
CA GLN A 307 3.34 1.63 -21.34
C GLN A 307 1.88 1.52 -20.86
N ALA A 308 1.69 0.99 -19.65
CA ALA A 308 0.40 1.08 -18.97
C ALA A 308 0.02 2.57 -18.77
N PRO A 309 -1.24 2.90 -18.40
CA PRO A 309 -1.61 4.27 -18.07
C PRO A 309 -0.54 4.90 -17.18
N ALA A 310 -0.09 6.09 -17.56
CA ALA A 310 1.23 6.54 -17.17
C ALA A 310 1.37 6.82 -15.66
N ASP A 311 0.26 6.91 -14.91
CA ASP A 311 0.28 7.01 -13.45
C ASP A 311 0.42 5.66 -12.72
N ALA A 312 0.22 4.52 -13.39
CA ALA A 312 0.16 3.20 -12.74
C ALA A 312 1.43 2.85 -11.93
N ALA A 313 2.62 3.08 -12.50
CA ALA A 313 3.88 2.83 -11.82
C ALA A 313 4.11 3.82 -10.67
N SER A 314 3.66 5.07 -10.79
CA SER A 314 3.67 6.05 -9.70
C SER A 314 2.75 5.62 -8.55
N ARG A 315 1.54 5.12 -8.85
CA ARG A 315 0.64 4.55 -7.83
C ARG A 315 1.27 3.35 -7.12
N ALA A 316 2.04 2.52 -7.84
CA ALA A 316 2.79 1.43 -7.24
C ALA A 316 3.89 1.92 -6.28
N LEU A 317 4.59 3.01 -6.63
CA LEU A 317 5.51 3.69 -5.72
C LEU A 317 4.78 4.23 -4.49
N GLY A 318 3.60 4.83 -4.65
CA GLY A 318 2.74 5.24 -3.53
C GLY A 318 2.40 4.08 -2.58
N LEU A 319 2.05 2.90 -3.13
CA LEU A 319 1.85 1.68 -2.34
C LEU A 319 3.14 1.26 -1.62
N LEU A 320 4.30 1.32 -2.28
CA LEU A 320 5.59 0.99 -1.67
C LEU A 320 5.98 1.97 -0.56
N THR A 321 5.71 3.26 -0.73
CA THR A 321 5.84 4.30 0.31
C THR A 321 4.99 3.92 1.52
N ALA A 322 3.70 3.65 1.32
CA ALA A 322 2.79 3.26 2.38
C ALA A 322 3.29 2.00 3.10
N LEU A 323 3.68 0.96 2.35
CA LEU A 323 4.28 -0.26 2.91
C LEU A 323 5.52 0.06 3.77
N CYS A 324 6.48 0.80 3.23
CA CYS A 324 7.70 1.12 3.97
C CYS A 324 7.44 2.01 5.21
N ARG A 325 6.35 2.78 5.23
CA ARG A 325 5.88 3.59 6.37
C ARG A 325 4.97 2.83 7.33
N THR A 326 4.68 1.55 7.12
CA THR A 326 3.82 0.80 8.06
C THR A 326 4.55 0.32 9.30
N VAL A 327 5.81 -0.09 9.14
CA VAL A 327 6.62 -0.71 10.19
C VAL A 327 7.69 0.24 10.69
N SER A 328 8.09 0.12 11.94
CA SER A 328 9.23 0.85 12.53
C SER A 328 10.56 0.20 12.13
N SER A 329 10.79 -0.01 10.84
CA SER A 329 12.03 -0.61 10.32
C SER A 329 12.22 -0.30 8.85
N ASN A 330 13.48 -0.11 8.43
CA ASN A 330 13.84 0.05 7.01
C ASN A 330 14.02 -1.28 6.25
N HIS A 331 13.64 -2.42 6.84
CA HIS A 331 13.65 -3.71 6.16
C HIS A 331 12.83 -3.76 4.85
N PRO A 332 11.59 -3.22 4.78
CA PRO A 332 10.84 -3.19 3.53
C PRO A 332 11.52 -2.35 2.45
N LEU A 333 12.11 -1.21 2.84
CA LEU A 333 12.83 -0.34 1.91
C LEU A 333 14.07 -1.03 1.33
N ALA A 334 14.88 -1.68 2.18
CA ALA A 334 16.01 -2.47 1.72
C ALA A 334 15.57 -3.59 0.75
N ARG A 335 14.43 -4.24 1.00
CA ARG A 335 13.87 -5.25 0.08
C ARG A 335 13.36 -4.64 -1.22
N ALA A 336 12.87 -3.40 -1.21
CA ALA A 336 12.43 -2.70 -2.41
C ALA A 336 13.64 -2.36 -3.30
N ILE A 337 14.74 -1.91 -2.70
CA ILE A 337 16.01 -1.71 -3.42
C ILE A 337 16.51 -3.03 -4.00
N ASP A 338 16.56 -4.10 -3.19
CA ASP A 338 16.95 -5.45 -3.66
C ASP A 338 16.11 -5.91 -4.85
N ALA A 339 14.83 -5.51 -4.91
CA ALA A 339 13.91 -5.83 -5.98
C ALA A 339 14.02 -4.92 -7.22
N GLY A 340 14.75 -3.81 -7.17
CA GLY A 340 14.93 -2.89 -8.31
C GLY A 340 14.12 -1.60 -8.27
N VAL A 341 13.74 -1.12 -7.09
CA VAL A 341 12.97 0.15 -7.01
C VAL A 341 13.79 1.38 -7.45
N PHE A 342 15.13 1.34 -7.37
CA PHE A 342 15.96 2.42 -7.90
C PHE A 342 15.95 2.45 -9.43
N ASP A 343 16.01 1.28 -10.08
CA ASP A 343 15.83 1.15 -11.54
C ASP A 343 14.47 1.71 -11.96
N LEU A 344 13.42 1.38 -11.20
CA LEU A 344 12.07 1.91 -11.43
C LEU A 344 12.00 3.43 -11.36
N LEU A 345 12.62 4.04 -10.34
CA LEU A 345 12.67 5.50 -10.21
C LEU A 345 13.45 6.14 -11.37
N HIS A 346 14.54 5.51 -11.80
CA HIS A 346 15.32 5.96 -12.96
C HIS A 346 14.50 5.90 -14.25
N ASP A 347 13.81 4.79 -14.51
CA ASP A 347 13.04 4.56 -15.73
C ASP A 347 11.78 5.45 -15.82
N LEU A 348 11.22 5.85 -14.68
CA LEU A 348 10.15 6.86 -14.62
C LEU A 348 10.65 8.27 -14.98
N GLY A 349 11.96 8.50 -14.95
CA GLY A 349 12.59 9.76 -15.32
C GLY A 349 12.26 10.90 -14.35
N ARG A 350 12.35 12.14 -14.84
CA ARG A 350 11.82 13.28 -14.10
C ARG A 350 10.30 13.20 -14.10
N PRO A 351 9.63 13.50 -12.97
CA PRO A 351 8.20 13.62 -12.97
C PRO A 351 7.83 14.70 -14.00
N ALA A 352 7.24 14.30 -15.13
CA ALA A 352 6.34 15.21 -15.82
C ALA A 352 5.26 15.60 -14.82
N ASP A 353 4.64 16.78 -14.95
CA ASP A 353 3.68 17.39 -14.01
C ASP A 353 2.51 16.48 -13.54
N MET A 354 2.40 15.27 -14.06
CA MET A 354 1.36 14.30 -13.79
C MET A 354 1.64 13.30 -12.66
N TYR A 355 2.88 13.07 -12.20
CA TYR A 355 3.19 11.98 -11.25
C TYR A 355 4.00 12.41 -10.02
N ASP A 356 3.41 12.22 -8.84
CA ASP A 356 4.10 12.46 -7.57
C ASP A 356 4.89 11.22 -7.12
N ILE A 357 6.20 11.22 -7.38
CA ILE A 357 7.18 10.24 -6.87
C ILE A 357 7.99 10.78 -5.69
N THR A 358 7.74 12.04 -5.31
CA THR A 358 8.51 12.83 -4.33
C THR A 358 8.67 12.07 -3.02
N ASP A 359 7.53 11.56 -2.55
CA ASP A 359 7.36 10.98 -1.24
C ASP A 359 8.20 9.71 -1.05
N PHE A 360 8.34 8.93 -2.15
CA PHE A 360 9.19 7.74 -2.17
C PHE A 360 10.66 8.10 -2.36
N ALA A 361 10.99 9.06 -3.23
CA ALA A 361 12.37 9.52 -3.44
C ALA A 361 12.99 10.10 -2.16
N GLN A 362 12.24 10.89 -1.41
CA GLN A 362 12.61 11.37 -0.07
C GLN A 362 12.82 10.21 0.91
N GLN A 363 11.89 9.24 0.93
CA GLN A 363 12.00 8.08 1.81
C GLN A 363 13.22 7.21 1.48
N LEU A 364 13.51 7.01 0.19
CA LEU A 364 14.69 6.29 -0.26
C LEU A 364 15.96 7.02 0.18
N SER A 365 16.02 8.33 -0.07
CA SER A 365 17.15 9.19 0.29
C SER A 365 17.45 9.17 1.80
N ALA A 366 16.43 9.37 2.63
CA ALA A 366 16.55 9.25 4.09
C ALA A 366 16.98 7.83 4.52
N GLY A 367 16.46 6.81 3.83
CA GLY A 367 16.83 5.41 4.06
C GLY A 367 18.30 5.12 3.79
N LEU A 368 18.96 5.82 2.86
CA LEU A 368 20.36 5.57 2.52
C LEU A 368 21.34 5.91 3.65
N PHE A 369 20.91 6.61 4.70
CA PHE A 369 21.70 6.81 5.93
C PHE A 369 21.73 5.60 6.86
N HIS A 370 21.06 4.51 6.49
CA HIS A 370 21.07 3.24 7.19
C HIS A 370 21.92 2.22 6.42
N PRO A 371 23.04 1.70 6.97
CA PRO A 371 23.95 0.78 6.29
C PRO A 371 23.29 -0.37 5.58
N ARG A 372 22.25 -0.96 6.18
CA ARG A 372 21.50 -2.04 5.55
C ARG A 372 20.94 -1.63 4.18
N VAL A 373 20.36 -0.44 4.09
CA VAL A 373 19.76 0.08 2.86
C VAL A 373 20.87 0.43 1.87
N SER A 374 21.89 1.13 2.33
CA SER A 374 23.04 1.58 1.54
C SER A 374 23.85 0.40 0.95
N ARG A 375 24.11 -0.64 1.73
CA ARG A 375 24.80 -1.87 1.26
C ARG A 375 24.00 -2.61 0.20
N VAL A 376 22.68 -2.66 0.33
CA VAL A 376 21.83 -3.28 -0.69
C VAL A 376 21.85 -2.46 -1.97
N LEU A 377 21.85 -1.11 -1.87
CA LEU A 377 22.02 -0.25 -3.03
C LEU A 377 23.38 -0.47 -3.69
N LEU A 378 24.49 -0.46 -2.94
CA LEU A 378 25.83 -0.73 -3.47
C LEU A 378 25.91 -2.09 -4.18
N ARG A 379 25.38 -3.13 -3.55
CA ARG A 379 25.41 -4.49 -4.09
C ARG A 379 24.66 -4.59 -5.42
N ARG A 380 23.51 -3.93 -5.53
CA ARG A 380 22.67 -3.98 -6.73
C ARG A 380 23.14 -3.00 -7.81
N HIS A 381 23.66 -1.84 -7.42
CA HIS A 381 24.11 -0.75 -8.28
C HIS A 381 25.53 -0.31 -7.90
N PRO A 382 26.56 -1.11 -8.21
CA PRO A 382 27.95 -0.69 -7.94
C PRO A 382 28.33 0.59 -8.68
N ASN A 383 27.69 0.81 -9.83
CA ASN A 383 27.90 1.96 -10.71
C ASN A 383 26.62 2.80 -10.81
N VAL A 384 26.15 3.38 -9.71
CA VAL A 384 25.08 4.39 -9.74
C VAL A 384 25.49 5.53 -10.69
N PRO A 385 24.61 5.97 -11.61
CA PRO A 385 24.93 7.04 -12.55
C PRO A 385 25.42 8.31 -11.82
N TYR A 386 26.51 8.90 -12.32
CA TYR A 386 26.99 10.18 -11.78
C TYR A 386 26.03 11.29 -12.16
N VAL A 387 25.62 12.07 -11.17
CA VAL A 387 24.80 13.27 -11.34
C VAL A 387 25.64 14.45 -10.85
N ALA A 388 25.84 15.44 -11.72
CA ALA A 388 26.54 16.66 -11.33
C ALA A 388 25.69 17.46 -10.30
N PRO A 389 26.30 18.00 -9.24
CA PRO A 389 25.62 18.93 -8.34
C PRO A 389 25.05 20.11 -9.13
N SER A 390 23.80 20.49 -8.84
CA SER A 390 23.13 21.62 -9.49
C SER A 390 22.47 22.52 -8.45
N PRO A 391 22.68 23.85 -8.49
CA PRO A 391 22.02 24.79 -7.58
C PRO A 391 20.49 24.69 -7.60
N ALA A 392 19.90 24.42 -8.77
CA ALA A 392 18.46 24.28 -8.95
C ALA A 392 17.84 23.17 -8.05
N ARG A 393 18.63 22.15 -7.68
CA ARG A 393 18.17 21.06 -6.79
C ARG A 393 18.08 21.47 -5.32
N VAL A 394 18.66 22.62 -4.96
CA VAL A 394 18.64 23.18 -3.61
C VAL A 394 17.53 24.23 -3.46
N GLU A 395 16.90 24.66 -4.56
CA GLU A 395 15.90 25.71 -4.55
C GLU A 395 14.59 25.28 -3.85
N PRO A 396 13.92 26.19 -3.14
CA PRO A 396 12.58 25.94 -2.61
C PRO A 396 11.62 25.57 -3.76
N GLY A 397 10.97 24.42 -3.66
CA GLY A 397 10.05 23.92 -4.69
C GLY A 397 10.66 22.88 -5.64
N HIS A 398 11.95 22.54 -5.50
CA HIS A 398 12.54 21.38 -6.18
C HIS A 398 11.75 20.11 -5.84
N ILE A 399 11.46 19.29 -6.84
CA ILE A 399 10.74 18.03 -6.72
C ILE A 399 11.76 16.89 -6.69
N PRO A 400 11.91 16.19 -5.54
CA PRO A 400 12.73 15.00 -5.41
C PRO A 400 12.55 13.95 -6.50
N ASP A 401 13.66 13.57 -7.14
CA ASP A 401 13.72 12.56 -8.19
C ASP A 401 14.81 11.50 -7.94
N TRP A 402 15.02 10.60 -8.91
CA TRP A 402 16.08 9.58 -8.84
C TRP A 402 17.48 10.19 -8.87
N GLN A 403 17.66 11.36 -9.48
CA GLN A 403 18.95 12.03 -9.60
C GLN A 403 19.39 12.57 -8.23
N ASP A 404 18.46 12.99 -7.38
CA ASP A 404 18.76 13.36 -6.00
C ASP A 404 19.27 12.17 -5.18
N VAL A 405 18.64 11.00 -5.35
CA VAL A 405 19.07 9.75 -4.71
C VAL A 405 20.49 9.39 -5.18
N ALA A 406 20.77 9.52 -6.49
CA ALA A 406 22.08 9.25 -7.08
C ALA A 406 23.15 10.26 -6.64
N LEU A 407 22.80 11.54 -6.55
CA LEU A 407 23.66 12.61 -6.05
C LEU A 407 24.04 12.35 -4.59
N LEU A 408 23.04 12.09 -3.74
CA LEU A 408 23.23 11.77 -2.34
C LEU A 408 24.13 10.54 -2.15
N TRP A 409 23.88 9.49 -2.95
CA TRP A 409 24.70 8.29 -2.96
C TRP A 409 26.16 8.59 -3.33
N SER A 410 26.39 9.26 -4.45
CA SER A 410 27.72 9.50 -4.98
C SER A 410 28.55 10.48 -4.15
N MET A 411 27.92 11.55 -3.66
CA MET A 411 28.63 12.61 -2.91
C MET A 411 28.88 12.24 -1.45
N PHE A 412 27.91 11.61 -0.80
CA PHE A 412 27.99 11.38 0.64
C PHE A 412 28.30 9.92 0.90
N LEU A 413 27.48 9.00 0.43
CA LEU A 413 27.44 7.66 1.04
C LEU A 413 28.43 6.67 0.43
N LYS A 414 28.67 6.73 -0.87
CA LYS A 414 29.63 5.85 -1.55
C LYS A 414 31.05 6.00 -0.99
N PRO A 415 31.61 7.20 -0.82
CA PRO A 415 32.93 7.36 -0.19
C PRO A 415 32.99 6.77 1.22
N TYR A 416 31.93 6.96 2.04
CA TYR A 416 31.89 6.41 3.39
C TYR A 416 31.75 4.89 3.38
N ILE A 417 30.93 4.32 2.50
CA ILE A 417 30.72 2.87 2.44
C ILE A 417 31.92 2.20 1.82
N GLU A 418 32.55 2.76 0.80
CA GLU A 418 33.80 2.23 0.25
C GLU A 418 34.91 2.30 1.30
N ALA A 419 35.02 3.38 2.06
CA ALA A 419 35.92 3.44 3.22
C ALA A 419 35.56 2.42 4.33
N TYR A 420 34.28 2.04 4.45
CA TYR A 420 33.80 1.11 5.48
C TYR A 420 33.88 -0.37 5.06
N ASP A 421 33.59 -0.70 3.80
CA ASP A 421 33.53 -2.06 3.23
C ASP A 421 34.85 -2.50 2.57
N SER A 422 35.71 -1.58 2.12
CA SER A 422 36.99 -1.95 1.48
C SER A 422 38.03 -2.42 2.51
N ARG A 423 38.13 -3.74 2.65
CA ARG A 423 39.35 -4.58 2.83
C ARG A 423 40.58 -4.06 3.59
N SER A 424 40.46 -3.20 4.60
CA SER A 424 41.49 -3.13 5.65
C SER A 424 40.90 -3.50 7.00
N ALA A 425 41.55 -4.45 7.68
CA ALA A 425 41.31 -4.70 9.10
C ALA A 425 41.49 -3.40 9.93
N GLU A 426 42.24 -2.43 9.40
CA GLU A 426 42.51 -1.11 9.98
C GLU A 426 41.27 -0.19 9.97
N MET A 427 40.45 -0.15 8.91
CA MET A 427 39.24 0.71 8.88
C MET A 427 38.01 0.09 9.54
N LYS A 428 37.93 -1.24 9.70
CA LYS A 428 36.99 -1.85 10.68
C LYS A 428 37.19 -1.32 12.10
N THR A 429 38.40 -0.81 12.39
CA THR A 429 38.73 -0.08 13.60
C THR A 429 38.81 1.44 13.42
N GLY A 430 38.65 1.98 12.21
CA GLY A 430 38.72 3.42 11.92
C GLY A 430 37.75 4.24 12.77
N TRP A 431 36.51 3.77 12.90
CA TRP A 431 35.54 4.40 13.82
C TRP A 431 35.99 4.34 15.28
N ARG A 432 36.79 3.33 15.68
CA ARG A 432 37.30 3.21 17.05
C ARG A 432 38.35 4.28 17.38
N TYR A 433 39.04 4.80 16.38
CA TYR A 433 39.92 5.97 16.52
C TYR A 433 39.16 7.29 16.38
N ALA A 434 38.11 7.30 15.55
CA ALA A 434 37.30 8.49 15.33
C ALA A 434 36.40 8.83 16.54
N MET A 435 35.93 7.83 17.28
CA MET A 435 35.04 8.01 18.44
C MET A 435 35.82 8.21 19.74
N THR A 436 35.35 9.11 20.60
CA THR A 436 35.99 9.42 21.88
C THR A 436 35.47 8.52 23.00
N CYS A 437 36.33 8.21 23.98
CA CYS A 437 35.88 7.54 25.21
C CYS A 437 34.89 8.42 25.99
N THR A 438 33.75 7.85 26.38
CA THR A 438 32.70 8.53 27.16
C THR A 438 33.11 8.80 28.60
N ASN A 439 34.01 7.98 29.17
CA ASN A 439 34.58 8.30 30.48
C ASN A 439 35.61 9.43 30.35
N HIS A 440 35.46 10.49 31.13
CA HIS A 440 36.38 11.64 31.17
C HIS A 440 37.61 11.43 32.07
N HIS A 441 37.61 10.35 32.88
CA HIS A 441 38.66 10.09 33.86
C HIS A 441 39.50 8.85 33.52
N GLY A 442 40.80 8.94 33.81
CA GLY A 442 41.74 7.82 33.77
C GLY A 442 42.62 7.77 32.53
N PRO A 443 43.60 6.84 32.50
CA PRO A 443 44.39 6.60 31.30
C PRO A 443 43.47 6.06 30.21
N HIS A 444 43.43 6.76 29.08
CA HIS A 444 42.66 6.35 27.91
C HIS A 444 43.53 5.56 26.96
N ASN A 445 42.95 4.50 26.36
CA ASN A 445 43.55 3.84 25.20
C ASN A 445 43.02 4.48 23.91
N GLU A 446 43.69 4.21 22.80
CA GLU A 446 43.33 4.77 21.49
C GLU A 446 42.09 4.11 20.86
N LEU A 447 41.81 2.85 21.18
CA LEU A 447 40.75 2.06 20.55
C LEU A 447 39.50 1.93 21.42
N VAL A 448 38.40 2.58 21.03
CA VAL A 448 37.13 2.42 21.73
C VAL A 448 36.36 1.14 21.39
N ARG A 449 35.60 0.64 22.35
CA ARG A 449 34.58 -0.40 22.22
C ARG A 449 33.22 0.23 22.49
N VAL A 450 32.21 -0.15 21.71
CA VAL A 450 30.85 0.38 21.83
C VAL A 450 30.05 -0.42 22.87
N CYS A 451 29.17 0.25 23.61
CA CYS A 451 28.14 -0.41 24.41
C CYS A 451 27.05 -1.00 23.47
N PRO A 452 26.40 -2.14 23.78
CA PRO A 452 25.32 -2.66 22.93
C PRO A 452 24.14 -1.69 22.70
N CYS A 453 23.92 -0.73 23.60
CA CYS A 453 22.93 0.34 23.41
C CYS A 453 23.39 1.44 22.43
N ALA A 454 24.63 1.41 21.94
CA ALA A 454 25.27 2.45 21.12
C ALA A 454 25.29 3.88 21.72
N GLY A 455 24.89 4.05 22.98
CA GLY A 455 24.90 5.33 23.69
C GLY A 455 26.21 5.66 24.41
N ALA A 456 27.22 4.77 24.34
CA ALA A 456 28.52 5.03 24.94
C ALA A 456 29.65 4.25 24.25
N PHE A 457 30.84 4.86 24.25
CA PHE A 457 32.08 4.30 23.74
C PHE A 457 33.14 4.27 24.85
N TYR A 458 33.90 3.18 24.97
CA TYR A 458 34.88 3.00 26.03
C TYR A 458 36.20 2.47 25.49
N CYS A 459 37.29 3.18 25.73
CA CYS A 459 38.64 2.76 25.32
C CYS A 459 39.20 1.57 26.12
N SER A 460 38.64 1.29 27.30
CA SER A 460 39.08 0.18 28.14
C SER A 460 37.94 -0.38 28.99
N GLY A 461 38.13 -1.61 29.48
CA GLY A 461 37.21 -2.21 30.45
C GLY A 461 37.14 -1.42 31.76
N SER A 462 38.25 -0.77 32.16
CA SER A 462 38.32 0.09 33.36
C SER A 462 37.51 1.35 33.19
N CYS A 463 37.61 2.04 32.04
CA CYS A 463 36.77 3.21 31.74
C CYS A 463 35.29 2.84 31.72
N ARG A 464 34.94 1.68 31.16
CA ARG A 464 33.58 1.15 31.23
C ARG A 464 33.13 0.90 32.67
N LYS A 465 33.96 0.26 33.51
CA LYS A 465 33.63 -0.03 34.93
C LYS A 465 33.42 1.26 35.73
N MET A 466 34.27 2.26 35.56
CA MET A 466 34.19 3.55 36.25
C MET A 466 32.92 4.33 35.87
N HIS A 467 32.53 4.32 34.59
CA HIS A 467 31.32 5.00 34.13
C HIS A 467 30.04 4.13 34.27
N ARG A 468 30.17 2.86 34.65
CA ARG A 468 29.07 1.88 34.58
C ARG A 468 27.87 2.27 35.43
N SER A 469 28.09 2.75 36.66
CA SER A 469 27.01 3.13 37.57
C SER A 469 26.11 4.18 36.92
N LYS A 470 26.73 5.25 36.42
CA LYS A 470 26.04 6.35 35.73
C LYS A 470 25.40 5.92 34.41
N HIS A 471 26.13 5.17 33.57
CA HIS A 471 25.58 4.75 32.27
C HIS A 471 24.39 3.79 32.43
N ARG A 472 24.39 2.93 33.45
CA ARG A 472 23.35 1.93 33.67
C ARG A 472 21.97 2.56 33.87
N GLU A 473 21.90 3.78 34.39
CA GLU A 473 20.65 4.53 34.58
C GLU A 473 19.97 4.91 33.25
N VAL A 474 20.73 4.97 32.16
CA VAL A 474 20.28 5.40 30.82
C VAL A 474 20.65 4.40 29.72
N CYS A 475 20.99 3.16 30.09
CA CYS A 475 21.51 2.16 29.15
C CYS A 475 20.40 1.23 28.66
N ASP A 476 19.92 1.46 27.44
CA ASP A 476 18.84 0.65 26.81
C ASP A 476 19.37 -0.59 26.07
N ALA A 477 20.42 -1.22 26.57
CA ALA A 477 21.10 -2.32 25.87
C ALA A 477 20.20 -3.56 25.68
N ASP A 478 19.24 -3.76 26.57
CA ASP A 478 18.19 -4.78 26.53
C ASP A 478 17.15 -4.53 25.43
N GLN A 479 16.88 -3.26 25.13
CA GLN A 479 16.03 -2.81 24.03
C GLN A 479 16.82 -2.67 22.70
N GLY A 480 18.12 -2.93 22.71
CA GLY A 480 19.01 -2.79 21.56
C GLY A 480 19.54 -1.37 21.36
N PRO A 481 20.23 -1.10 20.24
CA PRO A 481 20.85 0.21 20.00
C PRO A 481 19.83 1.36 20.06
N TRP A 482 20.13 2.35 20.90
CA TRP A 482 19.30 3.52 21.19
C TRP A 482 17.86 3.22 21.64
N GLY A 483 17.61 2.05 22.22
CA GLY A 483 16.26 1.67 22.69
C GLY A 483 15.28 1.38 21.56
N LEU A 484 15.76 1.14 20.34
CA LEU A 484 14.92 1.03 19.14
C LEU A 484 14.38 -0.37 18.85
N ASN A 485 14.40 -1.28 19.82
CA ASN A 485 13.82 -2.64 19.76
C ASN A 485 14.24 -3.42 18.50
N GLY A 486 15.52 -3.31 18.12
CA GLY A 486 16.09 -3.98 16.95
C GLY A 486 15.75 -3.35 15.59
N ALA A 487 15.09 -2.18 15.56
CA ALA A 487 14.81 -1.47 14.31
C ALA A 487 16.08 -1.05 13.56
N ILE A 488 17.15 -0.78 14.33
CA ILE A 488 18.51 -0.60 13.85
C ILE A 488 19.44 -1.59 14.54
N THR A 489 20.53 -1.94 13.86
CA THR A 489 21.63 -2.74 14.42
C THR A 489 22.71 -1.85 15.02
N LEU A 490 23.64 -2.45 15.76
CA LEU A 490 24.77 -1.73 16.34
C LEU A 490 25.67 -1.11 15.26
N ASP A 491 25.83 -1.83 14.13
CA ASP A 491 26.57 -1.32 12.97
C ASP A 491 25.87 -0.11 12.34
N ASP A 492 24.53 -0.12 12.30
CA ASP A 492 23.74 1.02 11.82
C ASP A 492 24.00 2.26 12.67
N ALA A 493 23.97 2.13 13.99
CA ALA A 493 24.25 3.24 14.91
C ALA A 493 25.69 3.79 14.77
N ILE A 494 26.69 2.91 14.65
CA ILE A 494 28.10 3.31 14.45
C ILE A 494 28.27 4.07 13.13
N PHE A 495 27.64 3.59 12.07
CA PHE A 495 27.69 4.25 10.76
C PHE A 495 27.05 5.63 10.81
N THR A 496 25.86 5.75 11.40
CA THR A 496 25.21 7.06 11.59
C THR A 496 26.09 8.01 12.39
N CYS A 497 26.74 7.53 13.47
CA CYS A 497 27.69 8.35 14.23
C CYS A 497 28.86 8.82 13.36
N THR A 498 29.37 7.94 12.48
CA THR A 498 30.47 8.26 11.57
C THR A 498 30.07 9.32 10.56
N ILE A 499 28.89 9.19 9.96
CA ILE A 499 28.32 10.20 9.07
C ILE A 499 28.14 11.53 9.79
N ALA A 500 27.55 11.52 10.99
CA ALA A 500 27.32 12.73 11.77
C ALA A 500 28.64 13.47 12.05
N ARG A 501 29.71 12.76 12.42
CA ARG A 501 31.04 13.36 12.61
C ARG A 501 31.60 13.94 11.32
N GLY A 502 31.52 13.20 10.21
CA GLY A 502 31.97 13.67 8.90
C GLY A 502 31.23 14.95 8.49
N TYR A 503 29.92 14.98 8.68
CA TYR A 503 29.07 16.13 8.41
C TYR A 503 29.45 17.34 9.27
N ILE A 504 29.61 17.18 10.59
CA ILE A 504 30.06 18.27 11.48
C ILE A 504 31.44 18.80 11.06
N SER A 505 32.34 17.91 10.62
CA SER A 505 33.66 18.32 10.12
C SER A 505 33.55 19.14 8.84
N CYS A 506 32.74 18.71 7.88
CA CYS A 506 32.52 19.43 6.62
C CYS A 506 31.80 20.77 6.82
N GLN A 507 30.84 20.83 7.76
CA GLN A 507 30.02 22.02 8.02
C GLN A 507 30.54 22.88 9.18
N ARG A 508 31.77 22.63 9.64
CA ARG A 508 32.36 23.25 10.83
C ARG A 508 32.28 24.77 10.82
N GLY A 509 32.66 25.40 9.70
CA GLY A 509 32.65 26.86 9.55
C GLY A 509 31.23 27.44 9.58
N THR A 510 30.30 26.82 8.83
CA THR A 510 28.88 27.21 8.80
C THR A 510 28.24 27.11 10.19
N ILE A 511 28.43 25.98 10.87
CA ILE A 511 27.92 25.77 12.23
C ILE A 511 28.52 26.79 13.19
N GLY A 512 29.83 27.06 13.11
CA GLY A 512 30.49 28.07 13.95
C GLY A 512 29.93 29.48 13.78
N ALA A 513 29.67 29.88 12.53
CA ALA A 513 29.04 31.16 12.22
C ALA A 513 27.62 31.26 12.79
N GLN A 514 26.82 30.19 12.64
CA GLN A 514 25.47 30.14 13.20
C GLN A 514 25.49 30.16 14.74
N ILE A 515 26.40 29.43 15.38
CA ILE A 515 26.55 29.46 16.84
C ILE A 515 26.94 30.86 17.31
N ALA A 516 27.85 31.55 16.62
CA ALA A 516 28.20 32.93 16.94
C ALA A 516 27.00 33.88 16.84
N SER A 517 26.10 33.65 15.89
CA SER A 517 24.91 34.47 15.67
C SER A 517 23.81 34.31 16.73
N LEU A 518 23.86 33.25 17.55
CA LEU A 518 22.83 33.01 18.59
C LEU A 518 22.80 34.10 19.67
N GLY A 519 23.89 34.86 19.87
CA GLY A 519 23.93 36.01 20.78
C GLY A 519 23.68 35.72 22.26
N CYS A 520 23.43 34.46 22.64
CA CYS A 520 23.17 34.07 24.02
C CYS A 520 24.47 34.01 24.83
N PRO A 521 24.45 34.35 26.14
CA PRO A 521 25.56 34.07 27.03
C PRO A 521 25.77 32.55 27.08
N LEU A 522 26.81 32.08 26.38
CA LEU A 522 27.20 30.66 26.24
C LEU A 522 27.46 29.94 27.58
N GLN A 523 27.44 30.67 28.69
CA GLN A 523 27.55 30.15 30.03
C GLN A 523 26.22 29.60 30.59
N GLU A 524 25.07 29.91 30.01
CA GLU A 524 23.75 29.56 30.58
C GLU A 524 22.97 28.51 29.76
N VAL A 525 23.41 28.23 28.53
CA VAL A 525 22.71 27.33 27.60
C VAL A 525 23.62 26.23 27.07
N HIS A 526 23.02 25.07 26.80
CA HIS A 526 23.62 24.01 25.99
C HIS A 526 23.20 24.18 24.53
N ILE A 527 24.19 24.11 23.63
CA ILE A 527 23.92 24.11 22.20
C ILE A 527 23.83 22.66 21.73
N ILE A 528 22.75 22.36 21.01
CA ILE A 528 22.52 21.08 20.34
C ILE A 528 22.53 21.33 18.84
N VAL A 529 23.42 20.65 18.12
CA VAL A 529 23.38 20.58 16.65
C VAL A 529 22.53 19.39 16.28
N LEU A 530 21.31 19.63 15.81
CA LEU A 530 20.42 18.59 15.32
C LEU A 530 20.67 18.39 13.82
N ILE A 531 21.26 17.25 13.45
CA ILE A 531 21.47 16.85 12.06
C ILE A 531 20.21 16.13 11.56
N ASP A 532 19.54 16.71 10.57
CA ASP A 532 18.35 16.12 9.96
C ASP A 532 18.74 15.11 8.88
N LEU A 533 18.58 13.82 9.22
CA LEU A 533 18.72 12.67 8.32
C LEU A 533 17.34 12.04 7.98
N TYR A 534 16.25 12.72 8.33
CA TYR A 534 14.87 12.30 8.07
C TYR A 534 14.33 12.90 6.76
N ASP A 535 14.71 14.16 6.47
CA ASP A 535 14.42 14.88 5.23
C ASP A 535 15.73 15.41 4.61
N VAL A 536 16.36 14.58 3.78
CA VAL A 536 17.78 14.73 3.45
C VAL A 536 18.02 15.37 2.09
N LEU A 537 16.97 15.86 1.41
CA LEU A 537 17.12 16.28 0.03
C LEU A 537 17.41 17.79 -0.12
N PRO A 538 18.35 18.15 -1.02
CA PRO A 538 19.30 17.29 -1.74
C PRO A 538 20.51 16.83 -0.90
N ILE A 539 20.74 17.47 0.25
CA ILE A 539 21.82 17.20 1.19
C ILE A 539 21.29 17.24 2.64
N PRO A 540 21.97 16.57 3.60
CA PRO A 540 21.62 16.69 5.02
C PRO A 540 21.63 18.14 5.48
N ARG A 541 20.71 18.49 6.37
CA ARG A 541 20.58 19.82 6.96
C ARG A 541 20.86 19.75 8.45
N HIS A 542 21.13 20.90 9.06
CA HIS A 542 21.22 21.01 10.51
C HIS A 542 20.45 22.21 11.03
N THR A 543 19.96 22.08 12.26
CA THR A 543 19.42 23.18 13.05
C THR A 543 20.21 23.29 14.35
N LEU A 544 20.24 24.51 14.91
CA LEU A 544 20.79 24.75 16.24
C LEU A 544 19.63 24.93 17.22
N GLU A 545 19.67 24.18 18.30
CA GLU A 545 18.76 24.34 19.42
C GLU A 545 19.54 24.75 20.66
N THR A 546 18.95 25.61 21.48
CA THR A 546 19.50 25.97 22.80
C THR A 546 18.61 25.40 23.88
N CYS A 547 19.17 24.59 24.77
CA CYS A 547 18.48 24.13 25.97
C CYS A 547 19.03 24.87 27.20
N PRO A 548 18.17 25.39 28.09
CA PRO A 548 18.64 25.94 29.36
C PRO A 548 19.36 24.84 30.15
N LYS A 549 20.40 25.22 30.88
CA LYS A 549 21.09 24.31 31.81
C LYS A 549 20.10 23.78 32.84
N ILE A 550 19.60 22.55 32.63
CA ILE A 550 18.83 21.85 33.65
C ILE A 550 19.82 21.45 34.75
N ALA A 551 19.50 21.78 36.01
CA ALA A 551 20.36 21.57 37.19
C ALA A 551 20.81 20.10 37.39
N THR A 552 20.17 19.15 36.72
CA THR A 552 20.47 17.71 36.78
C THR A 552 21.33 17.20 35.63
N SER A 553 21.65 18.02 34.63
CA SER A 553 22.42 17.58 33.45
C SER A 553 23.92 17.81 33.65
N TYR A 554 24.69 16.73 33.57
CA TYR A 554 26.15 16.69 33.78
C TYR A 554 26.97 17.34 32.66
N PHE A 555 26.40 18.24 31.88
CA PHE A 555 27.08 18.78 30.72
C PHE A 555 28.06 19.87 31.13
N VAL A 556 29.32 19.65 30.76
CA VAL A 556 30.41 20.61 30.99
C VAL A 556 30.09 21.92 30.23
N PRO A 557 30.34 23.10 30.82
CA PRO A 557 30.21 24.37 30.10
C PRO A 557 31.02 24.35 28.79
N SER A 558 30.55 25.06 27.77
CA SER A 558 31.20 25.12 26.44
C SER A 558 31.22 23.80 25.66
N VAL A 559 30.24 22.94 25.88
CA VAL A 559 30.05 21.70 25.11
C VAL A 559 28.87 21.86 24.16
N VAL A 560 29.08 21.46 22.91
CA VAL A 560 28.08 21.33 21.86
C VAL A 560 27.72 19.86 21.72
N VAL A 561 26.46 19.55 21.97
CA VAL A 561 25.89 18.21 21.80
C VAL A 561 25.47 18.03 20.35
N VAL A 562 25.51 16.81 19.85
CA VAL A 562 25.03 16.48 18.51
C VAL A 562 23.88 15.50 18.64
N ASP A 563 22.79 15.81 17.96
CA ASP A 563 21.64 14.95 17.81
C ASP A 563 21.50 14.56 16.34
N VAL A 564 21.02 13.35 16.10
CA VAL A 564 20.63 12.90 14.77
C VAL A 564 19.14 12.62 14.75
N LEU A 565 18.49 13.05 13.67
CA LEU A 565 17.10 12.76 13.40
C LEU A 565 17.01 11.77 12.26
N LEU A 566 16.49 10.58 12.52
CA LEU A 566 16.47 9.46 11.56
C LEU A 566 15.05 9.10 11.15
N ARG A 567 14.90 8.67 9.90
CA ARG A 567 13.70 7.96 9.44
C ARG A 567 13.88 6.45 9.58
N ILE A 568 13.03 5.83 10.40
CA ILE A 568 13.02 4.39 10.64
C ILE A 568 11.64 3.84 10.26
N GLY A 569 11.46 3.59 8.97
CA GLY A 569 10.15 3.30 8.39
C GLY A 569 9.16 4.45 8.65
N ALA A 570 8.15 4.23 9.50
CA ALA A 570 7.19 5.24 9.94
C ALA A 570 7.75 6.21 10.99
N ALA A 571 8.71 5.75 11.78
CA ALA A 571 9.14 6.45 12.97
C ALA A 571 10.13 7.57 12.62
N ARG A 572 9.91 8.73 13.25
CA ARG A 572 10.89 9.81 13.34
C ARG A 572 11.62 9.65 14.67
N ALA A 573 12.89 9.29 14.62
CA ALA A 573 13.68 8.94 15.80
C ALA A 573 14.79 9.97 16.00
N ARG A 574 14.73 10.71 17.11
CA ARG A 574 15.77 11.67 17.52
C ARG A 574 16.65 11.00 18.55
N HIS A 575 17.96 11.00 18.34
CA HIS A 575 18.92 10.40 19.27
C HIS A 575 20.16 11.26 19.46
N HIS A 576 20.61 11.33 20.71
CA HIS A 576 21.92 11.87 21.06
C HIS A 576 23.00 10.92 20.57
N VAL A 577 23.93 11.41 19.75
CA VAL A 577 25.11 10.62 19.41
C VAL A 577 26.13 10.72 20.55
N PRO A 578 26.86 9.63 20.86
CA PRO A 578 27.69 9.54 22.07
C PRO A 578 29.06 10.22 21.90
N PHE A 579 29.08 11.40 21.29
CA PHE A 579 30.23 12.30 21.21
C PHE A 579 29.76 13.74 21.28
N VAL A 580 30.64 14.60 21.74
CA VAL A 580 30.39 16.03 21.89
C VAL A 580 31.58 16.82 21.38
N TYR A 581 31.36 18.08 21.05
CA TYR A 581 32.41 18.98 20.61
C TYR A 581 32.60 20.09 21.64
N ASN A 582 33.87 20.45 21.91
CA ASN A 582 34.12 21.69 22.62
C ASN A 582 33.74 22.85 21.71
N LEU A 583 33.14 23.90 22.26
CA LEU A 583 32.75 25.08 21.51
C LEU A 583 33.92 25.70 20.70
N LYS A 584 35.15 25.66 21.24
CA LYS A 584 36.38 26.10 20.54
C LYS A 584 36.66 25.35 19.25
N TYR A 585 36.12 24.13 19.09
CA TYR A 585 36.19 23.39 17.83
C TYR A 585 35.59 24.20 16.69
N PHE A 586 34.48 24.91 16.90
CA PHE A 586 33.80 25.64 15.83
C PHE A 586 34.39 27.01 15.52
N TYR A 587 35.23 27.57 16.41
CA TYR A 587 35.83 28.90 16.23
C TYR A 587 37.27 28.89 15.73
N ARG A 588 37.95 27.74 15.73
CA ARG A 588 39.30 27.62 15.16
C ARG A 588 39.17 27.51 13.64
N THR A 589 39.32 28.62 12.92
CA THR A 589 39.50 28.65 11.47
C THR A 589 40.71 27.83 11.05
#